data_AF-A0A661BXZ0-F1
#
_entry.id   AF-A0A661BXZ0-F1
#
_cell.length_a   1.000
_cell.length_b   1.000
_cell.length_c   1.000
_cell.angle_alpha   90.00
_cell.angle_beta   90.00
_cell.angle_gamma   90.00
#
_symmetry.space_group_name_H-M   'P 1'
#
loop_
_entity.id
_entity.type
_entity.pdbx_description
1 polymer ?
#
loop_
_entity_poly.entity_id
_entity_poly.type
_entity_poly.pdbx_seq_one_letter_code
_entity_poly.pdbx_strand_id
1 'polypeptide(L)'
;FKSSRSQRRCLNKNQDLILSVADAGFSDECFQLYRRYLNSRHDDGSMADPAEEDFKQFLYCDWSETQFLEFRQNGKLLAVAVTDMVSNGISAVYSFFDPEMERRSLGTYCVLRQIDYANQLGLKYVYLGYWIKEHPKMHYKNNFKPLQIYRNEKWQTQTEF
;
A
#
# COMPACT_ATOMS: atom_id res chain seq x y z
N PHE A 1 -7.78 -15.40 -0.22
CA PHE A 1 -8.54 -14.13 -0.24
C PHE A 1 -9.65 -14.22 -1.29
N LYS A 2 -10.84 -13.63 -1.06
CA LYS A 2 -11.90 -13.54 -2.08
C LYS A 2 -12.42 -12.11 -2.15
N SER A 3 -12.23 -11.45 -3.29
CA SER A 3 -12.64 -10.06 -3.47
C SER A 3 -14.14 -9.87 -3.29
N SER A 4 -14.53 -8.84 -2.52
CA SER A 4 -15.91 -8.37 -2.39
C SER A 4 -16.41 -7.67 -3.66
N ARG A 5 -17.71 -7.33 -3.72
CA ARG A 5 -18.28 -6.58 -4.84
C ARG A 5 -17.64 -5.19 -5.00
N SER A 6 -17.34 -4.49 -3.90
CA SER A 6 -16.68 -3.17 -3.95
C SER A 6 -15.22 -3.29 -4.39
N GLN A 7 -14.50 -4.31 -3.94
CA GLN A 7 -13.12 -4.58 -4.37
C GLN A 7 -13.05 -4.92 -5.86
N ARG A 8 -13.97 -5.77 -6.36
CA ARG A 8 -14.08 -6.03 -7.81
C ARG A 8 -14.37 -4.76 -8.61
N ARG A 9 -15.23 -3.87 -8.11
CA ARG A 9 -15.49 -2.58 -8.74
C ARG A 9 -14.24 -1.68 -8.76
N CYS A 10 -13.48 -1.66 -7.67
CA CYS A 10 -12.22 -0.93 -7.58
C CYS A 10 -11.18 -1.46 -8.59
N LEU A 11 -11.05 -2.78 -8.74
CA LEU A 11 -10.20 -3.38 -9.78
C LEU A 11 -10.65 -2.98 -11.18
N ASN A 12 -11.95 -3.14 -11.49
CA ASN A 12 -12.48 -2.79 -12.80
C ASN A 12 -12.28 -1.32 -13.16
N LYS A 13 -12.37 -0.43 -12.17
CA LYS A 13 -12.17 1.02 -12.37
C LYS A 13 -10.73 1.40 -12.73
N ASN A 14 -9.76 0.55 -12.42
CA ASN A 14 -8.34 0.83 -12.58
C ASN A 14 -7.65 -0.14 -13.56
N GLN A 15 -8.42 -0.78 -14.46
CA GLN A 15 -7.88 -1.69 -15.48
C GLN A 15 -6.98 -0.99 -16.49
N ASP A 16 -7.07 0.33 -16.58
CA ASP A 16 -6.21 1.18 -17.38
C ASP A 16 -4.81 1.40 -16.77
N LEU A 17 -4.58 0.96 -15.53
CA LEU A 17 -3.28 1.09 -14.86
C LEU A 17 -2.38 -0.11 -15.17
N ILE A 18 -1.18 0.19 -15.64
CA ILE A 18 -0.13 -0.79 -15.87
C ILE A 18 0.70 -0.91 -14.59
N LEU A 19 0.91 -2.15 -14.13
CA LEU A 19 1.81 -2.45 -13.01
C LEU A 19 3.23 -2.66 -13.53
N SER A 20 4.20 -2.00 -12.90
CA SER A 20 5.62 -2.36 -12.94
C SER A 20 6.13 -2.62 -11.52
N VAL A 21 6.95 -3.65 -11.37
CA VAL A 21 7.64 -3.94 -10.10
C VAL A 21 9.09 -3.52 -10.26
N ALA A 22 9.56 -2.71 -9.34
CA ALA A 22 10.95 -2.25 -9.29
C ALA A 22 11.51 -2.41 -7.88
N ASP A 23 12.83 -2.57 -7.76
CA ASP A 23 13.50 -2.45 -6.46
C ASP A 23 13.25 -1.05 -5.90
N ALA A 24 13.08 -0.96 -4.58
CA ALA A 24 12.90 0.33 -3.93
C ALA A 24 14.13 1.21 -4.14
N GLY A 25 13.87 2.44 -4.56
CA GLY A 25 14.93 3.39 -4.87
C GLY A 25 14.38 4.78 -5.05
N PHE A 26 15.29 5.75 -5.04
CA PHE A 26 14.92 7.14 -5.30
C PHE A 26 14.73 7.37 -6.80
N SER A 27 13.64 8.05 -7.15
CA SER A 27 13.47 8.70 -8.44
C SER A 27 12.71 10.00 -8.25
N ASP A 28 13.03 11.01 -9.06
CA ASP A 28 12.39 12.32 -8.96
C ASP A 28 10.86 12.21 -9.12
N GLU A 29 10.37 11.41 -10.08
CA GLU A 29 8.94 11.23 -10.30
C GLU A 29 8.24 10.63 -9.09
N CYS A 30 8.83 9.59 -8.48
CA CYS A 30 8.29 8.90 -7.32
C CYS A 30 8.28 9.81 -6.09
N PHE A 31 9.37 10.54 -5.86
CA PHE A 31 9.47 11.51 -4.77
C PHE A 31 8.47 12.66 -4.92
N GLN A 32 8.29 13.19 -6.13
CA GLN A 32 7.29 14.24 -6.38
C GLN A 32 5.85 13.73 -6.14
N LEU A 33 5.55 12.49 -6.49
CA LEU A 33 4.25 11.87 -6.16
C LEU A 33 4.07 11.74 -4.64
N TYR A 34 5.09 11.26 -3.94
CA TYR A 34 5.08 11.13 -2.48
C TYR A 34 4.86 12.48 -1.79
N ARG A 35 5.60 13.52 -2.20
CA ARG A 35 5.48 14.88 -1.66
C ARG A 35 4.08 15.45 -1.86
N ARG A 36 3.51 15.33 -3.08
CA ARG A 36 2.12 15.76 -3.34
C ARG A 36 1.11 15.02 -2.45
N TYR A 37 1.28 13.72 -2.30
CA TYR A 37 0.40 12.89 -1.47
C TYR A 37 0.50 13.26 0.02
N LEU A 38 1.70 13.46 0.56
CA LEU A 38 1.87 13.85 1.96
C LEU A 38 1.26 15.23 2.23
N ASN A 39 1.55 16.21 1.37
CA ASN A 39 1.01 17.55 1.51
C ASN A 39 -0.53 17.54 1.47
N SER A 40 -1.16 16.71 0.64
CA SER A 40 -2.62 16.59 0.60
C SER A 40 -3.23 15.88 1.84
N ARG A 41 -2.41 15.25 2.68
CA ARG A 41 -2.86 14.48 3.86
C ARG A 41 -2.53 15.17 5.18
N HIS A 42 -1.60 16.13 5.15
CA HIS A 42 -1.00 16.77 6.32
C HIS A 42 -0.85 18.28 6.10
N ASP A 43 -1.97 18.97 5.89
CA ASP A 43 -2.05 20.44 5.68
C ASP A 43 -1.54 21.25 6.90
N ASP A 44 -1.33 20.61 8.07
CA ASP A 44 -1.13 21.23 9.38
C ASP A 44 0.24 20.97 10.05
N GLY A 45 1.26 20.59 9.28
CA GLY A 45 2.63 21.08 9.56
C GLY A 45 3.63 20.18 10.30
N SER A 46 3.41 18.87 10.46
CA SER A 46 4.47 17.96 10.97
C SER A 46 5.13 17.08 9.90
N MET A 47 4.46 16.82 8.77
CA MET A 47 4.98 16.06 7.63
C MET A 47 4.81 16.81 6.29
N ALA A 48 4.54 18.11 6.36
CA ALA A 48 4.46 18.96 5.19
C ALA A 48 5.87 19.21 4.65
N ASP A 49 6.02 19.13 3.34
CA ASP A 49 7.29 19.31 2.63
C ASP A 49 8.43 18.34 3.03
N PRO A 50 8.25 17.02 2.84
CA PRO A 50 9.29 16.03 3.10
C PRO A 50 10.58 16.32 2.33
N ALA A 51 11.73 16.15 2.98
CA ALA A 51 13.01 16.10 2.30
C ALA A 51 13.21 14.74 1.61
N GLU A 52 14.14 14.68 0.66
CA GLU A 52 14.53 13.41 0.01
C GLU A 52 15.02 12.38 1.03
N GLU A 53 15.73 12.83 2.07
CA GLU A 53 16.24 11.94 3.11
C GLU A 53 15.10 11.27 3.89
N ASP A 54 14.01 12.00 4.17
CA ASP A 54 12.82 11.44 4.82
C ASP A 54 12.17 10.36 3.96
N PHE A 55 12.12 10.56 2.64
CA PHE A 55 11.60 9.58 1.69
C PHE A 55 12.41 8.28 1.73
N LYS A 56 13.74 8.38 1.71
CA LYS A 56 14.62 7.21 1.74
C LYS A 56 14.47 6.45 3.06
N GLN A 57 14.67 7.14 4.17
CA GLN A 57 14.66 6.54 5.50
C GLN A 57 13.31 5.91 5.87
N PHE A 58 12.21 6.46 5.34
CA PHE A 58 10.87 5.97 5.64
C PHE A 58 10.44 4.80 4.76
N LEU A 59 10.83 4.78 3.48
CA LEU A 59 10.24 3.84 2.51
C LEU A 59 11.07 2.59 2.25
N TYR A 60 12.38 2.60 2.49
CA TYR A 60 13.22 1.42 2.28
C TYR A 60 14.52 1.50 3.09
N CYS A 61 15.18 0.36 3.27
CA CYS A 61 16.46 0.28 3.98
C CYS A 61 17.26 -0.92 3.50
N ASP A 62 18.59 -0.86 3.62
CA ASP A 62 19.51 -1.83 3.01
C ASP A 62 19.36 -3.27 3.52
N TRP A 63 18.80 -3.46 4.72
CA TRP A 63 18.64 -4.78 5.34
C TRP A 63 17.33 -5.47 4.96
N SER A 64 16.40 -4.75 4.32
CA SER A 64 15.11 -5.28 3.88
C SER A 64 15.05 -5.30 2.36
N GLU A 65 14.60 -6.42 1.79
CA GLU A 65 14.28 -6.48 0.37
C GLU A 65 12.94 -5.76 0.15
N THR A 66 13.00 -4.47 -0.22
CA THR A 66 11.82 -3.65 -0.49
C THR A 66 11.61 -3.48 -2.00
N GLN A 67 10.37 -3.70 -2.44
CA GLN A 67 9.93 -3.50 -3.82
C GLN A 67 8.84 -2.43 -3.90
N PHE A 68 8.90 -1.62 -4.96
CA PHE A 68 7.87 -0.68 -5.33
C PHE A 68 6.98 -1.29 -6.43
N LEU A 69 5.70 -1.48 -6.09
CA LEU A 69 4.67 -1.77 -7.08
C LEU A 69 4.15 -0.44 -7.61
N GLU A 70 4.65 -0.04 -8.77
CA GLU A 70 4.33 1.20 -9.46
C GLU A 70 3.13 1.01 -10.40
N PHE A 71 2.15 1.91 -10.30
CA PHE A 71 0.96 1.91 -11.14
C PHE A 71 0.93 3.13 -12.03
N ARG A 72 1.02 2.91 -13.34
CA ARG A 72 1.15 3.96 -14.36
C ARG A 72 -0.05 4.00 -15.29
N GLN A 73 -0.45 5.20 -15.69
CA GLN A 73 -1.43 5.44 -16.75
C GLN A 73 -0.77 6.26 -17.84
N ASN A 74 -0.69 5.73 -19.08
CA ASN A 74 -0.04 6.42 -20.21
C ASN A 74 1.36 6.95 -19.87
N GLY A 75 2.15 6.16 -19.14
CA GLY A 75 3.51 6.51 -18.70
C GLY A 75 3.58 7.33 -17.40
N LYS A 76 2.52 8.03 -16.99
CA LYS A 76 2.50 8.83 -15.74
C LYS A 76 2.33 7.93 -14.52
N LEU A 77 3.20 8.06 -13.52
CA LEU A 77 3.07 7.38 -12.23
C LEU A 77 1.90 7.95 -11.41
N LEU A 78 0.95 7.10 -11.03
CA LEU A 78 -0.26 7.49 -10.28
C LEU A 78 -0.33 6.90 -8.88
N ALA A 79 0.29 5.75 -8.62
CA ALA A 79 0.33 5.16 -7.30
C ALA A 79 1.56 4.29 -7.13
N VAL A 80 2.03 4.18 -5.90
CA VAL A 80 3.10 3.28 -5.48
C VAL A 80 2.65 2.55 -4.23
N ALA A 81 2.80 1.22 -4.23
CA ALA A 81 2.66 0.40 -3.03
C ALA A 81 4.05 -0.09 -2.61
N VAL A 82 4.52 0.38 -1.46
CA VAL A 82 5.79 -0.01 -0.87
C VAL A 82 5.62 -1.34 -0.17
N THR A 83 6.43 -2.31 -0.59
CA THR A 83 6.23 -3.73 -0.29
C THR A 83 7.53 -4.36 0.17
N ASP A 84 7.63 -4.73 1.45
CA ASP A 84 8.77 -5.52 1.93
C ASP A 84 8.52 -7.01 1.67
N MET A 85 9.55 -7.71 1.21
CA MET A 85 9.57 -9.15 1.06
C MET A 85 9.91 -9.80 2.40
N VAL A 86 9.08 -10.75 2.86
CA VAL A 86 9.31 -11.50 4.10
C VAL A 86 9.15 -13.00 3.84
N SER A 87 9.68 -13.83 4.74
CA SER A 87 9.86 -15.27 4.52
C SER A 87 8.60 -16.05 4.14
N ASN A 88 7.41 -15.60 4.53
CA ASN A 88 6.14 -16.28 4.27
C ASN A 88 5.08 -15.37 3.60
N GLY A 89 5.46 -14.18 3.16
CA GLY A 89 4.52 -13.15 2.75
C GLY A 89 5.17 -11.88 2.24
N ILE A 90 4.36 -10.84 2.11
CA ILE A 90 4.82 -9.48 1.89
C ILE A 90 4.26 -8.56 2.96
N SER A 91 4.96 -7.48 3.28
CA SER A 91 4.47 -6.41 4.15
C SER A 91 4.06 -5.20 3.33
N ALA A 92 2.81 -4.78 3.47
CA ALA A 92 2.31 -3.54 2.88
C ALA A 92 2.70 -2.36 3.80
N VAL A 93 3.93 -1.86 3.60
CA VAL A 93 4.55 -0.83 4.45
C VAL A 93 3.82 0.50 4.32
N TYR A 94 3.66 0.96 3.08
CA TYR A 94 3.05 2.25 2.80
C TYR A 94 2.43 2.27 1.41
N SER A 95 1.55 3.24 1.15
CA SER A 95 1.05 3.52 -0.18
C SER A 95 0.81 5.01 -0.34
N PHE A 96 1.28 5.56 -1.44
CA PHE A 96 1.08 6.95 -1.83
C PHE A 96 0.64 7.01 -3.28
N PHE A 97 -0.17 8.00 -3.61
CA PHE A 97 -0.85 8.07 -4.89
C PHE A 97 -1.28 9.49 -5.23
N ASP A 98 -1.65 9.71 -6.48
CA ASP A 98 -2.04 11.02 -6.99
C ASP A 98 -3.30 11.50 -6.25
N PRO A 99 -3.21 12.61 -5.48
CA PRO A 99 -4.32 13.08 -4.67
C PRO A 99 -5.50 13.57 -5.51
N GLU A 100 -5.30 13.92 -6.79
CA GLU A 100 -6.38 14.31 -7.69
C GLU A 100 -7.24 13.10 -8.12
N MET A 101 -6.76 11.88 -7.86
CA MET A 101 -7.39 10.63 -8.28
C MET A 101 -8.25 9.98 -7.19
N GLU A 102 -8.78 10.74 -6.24
CA GLU A 102 -9.54 10.21 -5.07
C GLU A 102 -10.65 9.23 -5.46
N ARG A 103 -11.37 9.54 -6.55
CA ARG A 103 -12.49 8.72 -7.04
C ARG A 103 -12.05 7.30 -7.43
N ARG A 104 -10.77 7.06 -7.72
CA ARG A 104 -10.23 5.75 -8.15
C ARG A 104 -10.02 4.78 -6.98
N SER A 105 -10.04 5.26 -5.74
CA SER A 105 -9.77 4.43 -4.54
C SER A 105 -8.40 3.74 -4.58
N LEU A 106 -7.35 4.48 -5.00
CA LEU A 106 -6.01 3.93 -5.28
C LEU A 106 -5.37 3.24 -4.06
N GLY A 107 -5.63 3.68 -2.84
CA GLY A 107 -5.16 2.97 -1.64
C GLY A 107 -5.74 1.55 -1.52
N THR A 108 -7.03 1.36 -1.81
CA THR A 108 -7.62 0.01 -1.85
C THR A 108 -7.07 -0.80 -3.01
N TYR A 109 -6.86 -0.16 -4.17
CA TYR A 109 -6.28 -0.79 -5.33
C TYR A 109 -4.87 -1.32 -5.05
N CYS A 110 -3.99 -0.53 -4.40
CA CYS A 110 -2.64 -0.93 -3.99
C CYS A 110 -2.66 -2.24 -3.18
N VAL A 111 -3.50 -2.31 -2.15
CA VAL A 111 -3.61 -3.52 -1.31
C VAL A 111 -4.12 -4.72 -2.12
N LEU A 112 -5.10 -4.54 -3.01
CA LEU A 112 -5.60 -5.62 -3.87
C LEU A 112 -4.52 -6.14 -4.82
N ARG A 113 -3.68 -5.25 -5.36
CA ARG A 113 -2.58 -5.60 -6.25
C ARG A 113 -1.42 -6.25 -5.49
N GLN A 114 -1.13 -5.84 -4.26
CA GLN A 114 -0.21 -6.55 -3.38
C GLN A 114 -0.69 -7.97 -3.07
N ILE A 115 -2.00 -8.17 -2.83
CA ILE A 115 -2.57 -9.52 -2.68
C ILE A 115 -2.40 -10.35 -3.95
N ASP A 116 -2.69 -9.78 -5.12
CA ASP A 116 -2.47 -10.45 -6.40
C ASP A 116 -0.99 -10.83 -6.59
N TYR A 117 -0.08 -9.89 -6.31
CA TYR A 117 1.36 -10.10 -6.40
C TYR A 117 1.87 -11.21 -5.46
N ALA A 118 1.46 -11.19 -4.18
CA ALA A 118 1.79 -12.26 -3.24
C ALA A 118 1.31 -13.63 -3.74
N ASN A 119 0.11 -13.72 -4.31
CA ASN A 119 -0.40 -14.97 -4.88
C ASN A 119 0.44 -15.44 -6.08
N GLN A 120 0.86 -14.51 -6.95
CA GLN A 120 1.73 -14.84 -8.11
C GLN A 120 3.09 -15.39 -7.68
N LEU A 121 3.61 -14.90 -6.56
CA LEU A 121 4.83 -15.40 -5.92
C LEU A 121 4.63 -16.69 -5.10
N GLY A 122 3.39 -17.20 -5.00
CA GLY A 122 3.08 -18.37 -4.17
C GLY A 122 3.14 -18.11 -2.66
N LEU A 123 3.13 -16.85 -2.24
CA LEU A 123 3.19 -16.43 -0.85
C LEU A 123 1.80 -16.48 -0.20
N LYS A 124 1.76 -16.83 1.09
CA LYS A 124 0.51 -17.08 1.81
C LYS A 124 -0.08 -15.83 2.46
N TYR A 125 0.77 -14.88 2.82
CA TYR A 125 0.37 -13.76 3.68
C TYR A 125 0.67 -12.40 3.06
N VAL A 126 -0.24 -11.46 3.32
CA VAL A 126 -0.02 -10.02 3.12
C VAL A 126 -0.23 -9.36 4.47
N TYR A 127 0.84 -8.82 5.04
CA TYR A 127 0.83 -8.12 6.31
C TYR A 127 0.44 -6.67 6.07
N LEU A 128 -0.74 -6.27 6.54
CA LEU A 128 -1.23 -4.90 6.36
C LEU A 128 -0.69 -3.93 7.43
N GLY A 129 0.32 -4.33 8.22
CA GLY A 129 0.88 -3.55 9.33
C GLY A 129 -0.04 -3.42 10.56
N TYR A 130 0.41 -2.64 11.54
CA TYR A 130 -0.25 -2.48 12.85
C TYR A 130 -1.70 -1.99 12.77
N TRP A 131 -2.54 -2.46 13.69
CA TRP A 131 -3.95 -2.10 13.77
C TRP A 131 -4.28 -1.54 15.16
N ILE A 132 -4.75 -0.29 15.18
CA ILE A 132 -5.24 0.41 16.36
C ILE A 132 -6.75 0.49 16.22
N LYS A 133 -7.47 -0.15 17.16
CA LYS A 133 -8.92 -0.39 17.06
C LYS A 133 -9.74 0.88 16.83
N GLU A 134 -9.36 1.98 17.47
CA GLU A 134 -10.14 3.23 17.48
C GLU A 134 -9.68 4.24 16.42
N HIS A 135 -8.72 3.88 15.55
CA HIS A 135 -8.17 4.83 14.59
C HIS A 135 -8.93 4.80 13.24
N PRO A 136 -9.65 5.88 12.84
CA PRO A 136 -10.49 5.89 11.63
C PRO A 136 -9.75 5.47 10.34
N LYS A 137 -8.48 5.91 10.19
CA LYS A 137 -7.64 5.55 9.04
C LYS A 137 -7.24 4.06 8.97
N MET A 138 -7.57 3.24 9.98
CA MET A 138 -7.26 1.80 10.00
C MET A 138 -8.46 0.89 9.76
N HIS A 139 -9.68 1.44 9.70
CA HIS A 139 -10.90 0.65 9.44
C HIS A 139 -10.90 -0.03 8.07
N TYR A 140 -10.15 0.48 7.09
CA TYR A 140 -10.14 -0.10 5.74
C TYR A 140 -9.60 -1.56 5.74
N LYS A 141 -8.69 -1.91 6.65
CA LYS A 141 -8.06 -3.25 6.74
C LYS A 141 -9.11 -4.34 6.98
N ASN A 142 -10.21 -3.99 7.64
CA ASN A 142 -11.31 -4.88 7.96
C ASN A 142 -12.02 -5.43 6.70
N ASN A 143 -11.88 -4.73 5.57
CA ASN A 143 -12.50 -5.11 4.31
C ASN A 143 -11.74 -6.23 3.57
N PHE A 144 -10.55 -6.62 4.04
CA PHE A 144 -9.73 -7.64 3.39
C PHE A 144 -9.83 -8.96 4.14
N LYS A 145 -10.62 -9.91 3.60
CA LYS A 145 -10.95 -11.17 4.27
C LYS A 145 -10.35 -12.41 3.57
N PRO A 146 -9.93 -13.45 4.32
CA PRO A 146 -9.92 -13.54 5.79
C PRO A 146 -8.83 -12.65 6.40
N LEU A 147 -9.19 -11.89 7.45
CA LEU A 147 -8.24 -11.06 8.19
C LEU A 147 -7.84 -11.81 9.46
N GLN A 148 -6.54 -11.83 9.77
CA GLN A 148 -6.03 -12.32 11.03
C GLN A 148 -5.39 -11.17 11.80
N ILE A 149 -5.47 -11.21 13.13
CA ILE A 149 -4.82 -10.26 14.02
C ILE A 149 -3.90 -11.05 14.95
N TYR A 150 -2.70 -10.54 15.16
CA TYR A 150 -1.79 -11.07 16.16
C TYR A 150 -2.07 -10.41 17.51
N ARG A 151 -2.55 -11.20 18.48
CA ARG A 151 -2.82 -10.75 19.86
C ARG A 151 -2.45 -11.83 20.84
N ASN A 152 -1.91 -11.45 21.99
CA ASN A 152 -1.48 -12.37 23.04
C ASN A 152 -0.61 -13.50 22.47
N GLU A 153 0.37 -13.11 21.64
CA GLU A 153 1.33 -14.00 20.98
C GLU A 153 0.73 -15.07 20.06
N LYS A 154 -0.51 -14.88 19.59
CA LYS A 154 -1.20 -15.83 18.73
C LYS A 154 -1.90 -15.13 17.58
N TRP A 155 -1.85 -15.76 16.40
CA TRP A 155 -2.66 -15.38 15.25
C TRP A 155 -4.10 -15.85 15.45
N GLN A 156 -5.05 -14.91 15.34
CA GLN A 156 -6.48 -15.19 15.48
C GLN A 156 -7.23 -14.68 14.26
N THR A 157 -8.12 -15.49 13.71
CA THR A 157 -9.00 -15.06 12.62
C THR A 157 -10.02 -14.07 13.16
N GLN A 158 -10.10 -12.89 12.56
CA GLN A 158 -11.03 -11.84 12.98
C GLN A 158 -12.44 -12.13 12.46
N THR A 159 -13.28 -12.67 13.35
CA THR A 159 -14.67 -13.06 13.05
C THR A 159 -15.69 -11.96 13.36
N GLU A 160 -15.38 -10.99 14.23
CA GLU A 160 -16.34 -9.97 14.71
C GLU A 160 -15.71 -8.56 14.72
N PHE A 161 -16.51 -7.51 14.52
CA PHE A 161 -16.13 -6.10 14.69
C PHE A 161 -17.08 -5.41 15.65
#